data_AF-A0A951P3N4-F1
#
_entry.id   AF-A0A951P3N4-F1
#
_cell.length_a   1.000
_cell.length_b   1.000
_cell.length_c   1.000
_cell.angle_alpha   90.00
_cell.angle_beta   90.00
_cell.angle_gamma   90.00
#
_symmetry.space_group_name_H-M   'P 1'
#
loop_
_entity.id
_entity.type
_entity.pdbx_description
1 polymer ?
#
loop_
_entity_poly.entity_id
_entity_poly.type
_entity_poly.pdbx_seq_one_letter_code
_entity_poly.pdbx_strand_id
1 'polypeptide(L)'
;MASLLSIEKVKLERLFDMGSGYILDFSNRTFQEFILENAKIDIYDNKYDYASGSKANRLRAFWDKEPNFVVGRLISNLLEYWKTQN
;
A
#
# COMPACT_ATOMS: atom_id res chain seq x y z
N MET A 1 5.75 9.48 8.99
CA MET A 1 4.88 9.95 7.91
C MET A 1 5.73 10.23 6.68
N ALA A 2 5.31 9.71 5.53
CA ALA A 2 5.96 10.03 4.27
C ALA A 2 5.45 11.36 3.70
N SER A 3 6.32 12.06 2.99
CA SER A 3 6.07 13.36 2.38
C SER A 3 5.51 13.23 0.96
N LEU A 4 4.51 12.35 0.77
CA LEU A 4 3.83 12.20 -0.52
C LEU A 4 2.86 13.36 -0.74
N LEU A 5 3.00 14.05 -1.87
CA LEU A 5 2.05 15.05 -2.34
C LEU A 5 0.71 14.37 -2.69
N SER A 6 -0.40 15.10 -2.55
CA SER A 6 -1.73 14.58 -2.87
C SER A 6 -1.82 14.03 -4.31
N ILE A 7 -1.15 14.67 -5.26
CA ILE A 7 -1.11 14.22 -6.66
C ILE A 7 -0.34 12.89 -6.82
N GLU A 8 0.69 12.64 -6.02
CA GLU A 8 1.45 11.39 -6.04
C GLU A 8 0.59 10.25 -5.49
N LYS A 9 -0.14 10.48 -4.39
CA LYS A 9 -1.11 9.53 -3.85
C LYS A 9 -2.17 9.16 -4.90
N VAL A 10 -2.75 10.15 -5.59
CA VAL A 10 -3.73 9.89 -6.66
C VAL A 10 -3.15 9.07 -7.81
N LYS A 11 -1.90 9.33 -8.22
CA LYS A 11 -1.21 8.54 -9.26
C LYS A 11 -1.02 7.09 -8.81
N LEU A 12 -0.54 6.88 -7.59
CA LEU A 12 -0.35 5.53 -7.01
C LEU A 12 -1.67 4.79 -6.88
N GLU A 13 -2.72 5.45 -6.40
CA GLU A 13 -4.06 4.84 -6.28
C GLU A 13 -4.61 4.39 -7.64
N ARG A 14 -4.40 5.18 -8.70
CA ARG A 14 -4.78 4.77 -10.05
C ARG A 14 -3.93 3.62 -10.57
N LEU A 15 -2.62 3.69 -10.36
CA LEU A 15 -1.68 2.68 -10.85
C LEU A 15 -1.92 1.31 -10.19
N PHE A 16 -2.24 1.32 -8.90
CA PHE A 16 -2.51 0.11 -8.12
C PHE A 16 -4.00 -0.31 -8.11
N ASP A 17 -4.84 0.26 -8.99
CA ASP A 17 -6.27 -0.03 -9.08
C ASP A 17 -7.04 0.05 -7.74
N MET A 18 -6.76 1.09 -6.96
CA MET A 18 -7.36 1.30 -5.63
C MET A 18 -8.76 1.91 -5.65
N GLY A 19 -9.21 2.42 -6.80
CA GLY A 19 -10.51 3.09 -6.95
C GLY A 19 -11.71 2.15 -6.77
N SER A 20 -11.52 0.87 -7.07
CA SER A 20 -12.52 -0.21 -6.97
C SER A 20 -12.50 -0.94 -5.62
N GLY A 21 -11.60 -0.55 -4.71
CA GLY A 21 -11.35 -1.27 -3.44
C GLY A 21 -10.37 -2.44 -3.56
N TYR A 22 -9.82 -2.67 -4.75
CA TYR A 22 -8.71 -3.59 -4.99
C TYR A 22 -7.36 -2.92 -4.74
N ILE A 23 -6.29 -3.73 -4.76
CA ILE A 23 -4.91 -3.26 -4.84
C ILE A 23 -4.25 -4.29 -5.75
N LEU A 24 -4.06 -3.94 -7.02
CA LEU A 24 -3.69 -4.90 -8.06
C LEU A 24 -4.63 -6.12 -7.98
N ASP A 25 -4.10 -7.33 -8.11
CA ASP A 25 -4.82 -8.60 -7.95
C ASP A 25 -4.71 -9.19 -6.53
N PHE A 26 -4.22 -8.43 -5.54
CA PHE A 26 -4.06 -8.96 -4.19
C PHE A 26 -5.40 -9.21 -3.48
N SER A 27 -5.54 -10.43 -2.95
CA SER A 27 -6.47 -10.71 -1.85
C SER A 27 -5.98 -10.05 -0.55
N ASN A 28 -6.83 -9.97 0.48
CA ASN A 28 -6.42 -9.49 1.80
C ASN A 28 -5.21 -10.27 2.36
N ARG A 29 -5.22 -11.61 2.21
CA ARG A 29 -4.16 -12.50 2.68
C ARG A 29 -2.84 -12.24 1.95
N THR A 30 -2.86 -12.28 0.62
CA THR A 30 -1.66 -12.09 -0.21
C THR A 30 -1.11 -10.68 -0.09
N PHE A 31 -1.97 -9.67 0.13
CA PHE A 31 -1.54 -8.30 0.42
C PHE A 31 -0.78 -8.21 1.75
N GLN A 32 -1.28 -8.86 2.82
CA GLN A 32 -0.60 -8.92 4.10
C GLN A 32 0.75 -9.63 4.00
N GLU A 33 0.78 -10.81 3.36
CA GLU A 33 1.99 -11.60 3.13
C GLU A 33 3.03 -10.77 2.37
N PHE A 34 2.63 -10.12 1.27
CA PHE A 34 3.52 -9.28 0.46
C PHE A 34 4.16 -8.14 1.27
N ILE A 35 3.38 -7.42 2.06
CA ILE A 35 3.90 -6.31 2.88
C ILE A 35 4.80 -6.85 4.00
N LEU A 36 4.42 -7.95 4.64
CA LEU A 36 5.21 -8.56 5.70
C LEU A 36 6.58 -9.02 5.18
N GLU A 37 6.64 -9.63 4.00
CA GLU A 37 7.88 -10.06 3.38
C GLU A 37 8.81 -8.89 3.05
N ASN A 38 8.25 -7.83 2.45
CA ASN A 38 9.00 -6.74 1.84
C ASN A 38 9.29 -5.54 2.77
N ALA A 39 8.42 -5.31 3.74
CA ALA A 39 8.50 -4.19 4.68
C ALA A 39 8.60 -4.64 6.15
N LYS A 40 8.47 -5.94 6.45
CA LYS A 40 8.47 -6.50 7.82
C LYS A 40 7.43 -5.84 8.73
N ILE A 41 6.27 -5.52 8.14
CA ILE A 41 5.16 -4.84 8.78
C ILE A 41 3.90 -5.68 8.59
N ASP A 42 3.14 -5.87 9.67
CA ASP A 42 1.78 -6.39 9.58
C ASP A 42 0.81 -5.24 9.27
N ILE A 43 0.34 -5.17 8.02
CA ILE A 43 -0.58 -4.11 7.56
C ILE A 43 -1.96 -4.20 8.21
N TYR A 44 -2.30 -5.32 8.84
CA TYR A 44 -3.56 -5.51 9.57
C TYR A 44 -3.48 -5.12 11.04
N ASP A 45 -2.31 -4.71 11.53
CA ASP A 45 -2.17 -4.13 12.87
C ASP A 45 -3.10 -2.92 13.06
N ASN A 46 -3.54 -2.71 14.30
CA ASN A 46 -4.43 -1.60 14.68
C ASN A 46 -3.85 -0.22 14.33
N LYS A 47 -2.52 -0.09 14.23
CA LYS A 47 -1.82 1.11 13.77
C LYS A 47 -2.30 1.60 12.40
N TYR A 48 -2.71 0.68 11.54
CA TYR A 48 -3.14 0.97 10.16
C TYR A 48 -4.66 0.88 9.98
N ASP A 49 -5.41 0.61 11.05
CA ASP A 49 -6.87 0.58 10.97
C ASP A 49 -7.41 1.99 10.74
N TYR A 50 -7.91 2.22 9.53
CA TYR A 50 -8.29 3.54 9.03
C TYR A 50 -9.55 3.44 8.17
N ALA A 51 -10.45 4.42 8.32
CA ALA A 51 -11.74 4.48 7.65
C ALA A 51 -12.51 3.15 7.77
N SER A 52 -12.77 2.42 6.68
CA SER A 52 -13.48 1.14 6.72
C SER A 52 -12.61 -0.08 7.08
N GLY A 53 -11.31 0.12 7.34
CA GLY A 53 -10.38 -0.99 7.62
C GLY A 53 -10.03 -1.85 6.40
N SER A 54 -10.47 -1.47 5.20
CA SER A 54 -10.13 -2.16 3.95
C SER A 54 -8.63 -2.12 3.65
N LYS A 55 -8.12 -3.07 2.86
CA LYS A 55 -6.71 -3.09 2.44
C LYS A 55 -6.24 -1.77 1.81
N ALA A 56 -7.08 -1.14 0.98
CA ALA A 56 -6.77 0.14 0.37
C ALA A 56 -6.66 1.27 1.40
N ASN A 57 -7.55 1.28 2.40
CA ASN A 57 -7.49 2.25 3.48
C ASN A 57 -6.27 2.02 4.39
N ARG A 58 -5.89 0.76 4.61
CA ARG A 58 -4.67 0.41 5.35
C ARG A 58 -3.40 0.84 4.61
N LEU A 59 -3.36 0.72 3.27
CA LEU A 59 -2.24 1.25 2.48
C LEU A 59 -2.14 2.78 2.56
N ARG A 60 -3.27 3.49 2.56
CA ARG A 60 -3.29 4.95 2.80
C ARG A 60 -2.75 5.29 4.19
N ALA A 61 -3.20 4.58 5.23
CA ALA A 61 -2.70 4.74 6.58
C ALA A 61 -1.20 4.46 6.65
N PHE A 62 -0.70 3.44 5.96
CA PHE A 62 0.73 3.14 5.89
C PHE A 62 1.54 4.30 5.32
N TRP A 63 1.08 4.95 4.24
CA TRP A 63 1.73 6.16 3.71
C TRP A 63 1.82 7.29 4.75
N ASP A 64 0.78 7.43 5.58
CA ASP A 64 0.70 8.49 6.58
C ASP A 64 1.48 8.16 7.87
N LYS A 65 1.61 6.88 8.23
CA LYS A 65 2.24 6.48 9.50
C LYS A 65 3.73 6.17 9.36
N GLU A 66 4.18 5.62 8.23
CA GLU A 66 5.57 5.19 8.05
C GLU A 66 6.51 6.30 7.58
N PRO A 67 7.85 6.19 7.79
CA PRO A 67 8.82 7.13 7.24
C PRO A 67 9.02 6.95 5.73
N ASN A 68 9.53 8.00 5.06
CA ASN A 68 9.78 8.03 3.61
C ASN A 68 10.50 6.79 3.07
N PHE A 69 11.54 6.32 3.77
CA PHE A 69 12.31 5.16 3.32
C PHE A 69 11.49 3.86 3.27
N VAL A 70 10.63 3.64 4.27
CA VAL A 70 9.77 2.45 4.35
C VAL A 70 8.66 2.52 3.31
N VAL A 71 8.05 3.71 3.15
CA VAL A 71 7.02 3.96 2.13
C VAL A 71 7.58 3.81 0.71
N GLY A 72 8.73 4.41 0.44
CA GLY A 72 9.40 4.32 -0.85
C GLY A 72 9.75 2.87 -1.21
N ARG A 73 10.29 2.09 -0.26
CA ARG A 73 10.58 0.67 -0.47
C ARG A 73 9.33 -0.12 -0.86
N LEU A 74 8.23 0.05 -0.12
CA LEU A 74 7.00 -0.70 -0.41
C LEU A 74 6.44 -0.30 -1.78
N ILE A 75 6.42 1.00 -2.11
CA ILE A 75 5.99 1.48 -3.43
C ILE A 75 6.84 0.86 -4.53
N SER A 76 8.18 0.86 -4.39
CA SER A 76 9.07 0.23 -5.37
C SER A 76 8.75 -1.25 -5.56
N ASN A 77 8.51 -2.01 -4.49
CA ASN A 77 8.17 -3.43 -4.61
C ASN A 77 6.79 -3.65 -5.26
N LEU A 78 5.79 -2.83 -4.94
CA LEU A 78 4.48 -2.87 -5.60
C LEU A 78 4.59 -2.52 -7.10
N LEU A 79 5.47 -1.58 -7.46
CA LEU A 79 5.75 -1.26 -8.86
C LEU A 79 6.42 -2.42 -9.60
N GLU A 80 7.37 -3.10 -8.98
CA GLU A 80 7.98 -4.30 -9.56
C GLU A 80 6.95 -5.41 -9.77
N TYR A 81 6.06 -5.64 -8.80
CA TYR A 81 4.95 -6.58 -8.97
C TYR A 81 4.00 -6.14 -10.10
N TRP A 82 3.64 -4.85 -10.17
CA TRP A 82 2.78 -4.34 -11.23
C TRP A 82 3.37 -4.57 -12.64
N LYS A 83 4.69 -4.49 -12.79
CA LYS A 83 5.41 -4.80 -14.04
C LYS A 83 5.43 -6.29 -14.42
N THR A 84 5.13 -7.21 -13.49
CA THR A 84 5.00 -8.63 -13.87
C THR A 84 3.63 -8.94 -14.46
N GLN A 85 2.66 -8.04 -14.30
CA GLN A 85 1.27 -8.20 -14.73
C GLN A 85 0.93 -7.38 -15.99
N ASN A 86 1.82 -6.47 -16.43
CA ASN A 86 1.64 -5.54 -17.55
C ASN A 86 2.90 -5.45 -18.39
#